data_AF-A0A848V035-F1
#
_entry.id   AF-A0A848V035-F1
#
_cell.length_a   1.000
_cell.length_b   1.000
_cell.length_c   1.000
_cell.angle_alpha   90.00
_cell.angle_beta   90.00
_cell.angle_gamma   90.00
#
_symmetry.space_group_name_H-M   'P 1'
#
loop_
_entity.id
_entity.type
_entity.pdbx_description
1 polymer ?
#
loop_
_entity_poly.entity_id
_entity_poly.type
_entity_poly.pdbx_seq_one_letter_code
_entity_poly.pdbx_strand_id
1 'polypeptide(L)' 'PGIDFSDHLNYWTYKFDAVMITNTAFYRNRNYHEATDTPETLDYDRMAQVVDGVLGAIQFLQR' A
#
# COMPACT_ATOMS: atom_id res chain seq x y z
N PRO A 1 -3.81 -15.63 -7.81
CA PRO A 1 -3.29 -14.31 -7.36
C PRO A 1 -4.28 -13.19 -7.72
N GLY A 2 -4.83 -12.53 -6.70
CA GLY A 2 -5.73 -11.38 -6.87
C GLY A 2 -4.96 -10.07 -6.79
N ILE A 3 -5.37 -9.11 -7.61
CA ILE A 3 -4.83 -7.74 -7.66
C ILE A 3 -5.82 -6.73 -7.05
N ASP A 4 -6.86 -7.23 -6.40
CA ASP A 4 -8.11 -6.56 -6.03
C ASP A 4 -8.44 -6.72 -4.54
N PHE A 5 -7.45 -7.05 -3.71
CA PHE A 5 -7.66 -7.39 -2.30
C PHE A 5 -7.72 -6.19 -1.33
N SER A 6 -7.92 -4.97 -1.83
CA SER A 6 -8.01 -3.78 -0.98
C SER A 6 -8.91 -2.73 -1.63
N ASP A 7 -9.05 -1.58 -0.97
CA ASP A 7 -10.09 -0.59 -1.28
C ASP A 7 -9.99 -0.01 -2.69
N HIS A 8 -8.81 -0.03 -3.33
CA HIS A 8 -8.65 0.39 -4.73
C HIS A 8 -9.57 -0.36 -5.69
N LEU A 9 -9.97 -1.59 -5.38
CA LEU A 9 -11.00 -2.34 -6.11
C LEU A 9 -12.31 -1.55 -6.21
N ASN A 10 -12.74 -0.93 -5.11
CA ASN A 10 -14.02 -0.21 -5.05
C ASN A 10 -14.03 0.97 -6.02
N TYR A 11 -12.88 1.63 -6.22
CA TYR A 11 -12.73 2.75 -7.15
C TYR A 11 -12.84 2.29 -8.62
N TRP A 12 -12.30 1.12 -8.96
CA TRP A 12 -12.40 0.55 -10.30
C TRP A 12 -13.85 0.30 -10.73
N THR A 13 -14.74 -0.05 -9.80
CA THR A 13 -16.19 -0.20 -10.05
C THR A 13 -16.80 1.08 -10.63
N TYR A 14 -16.29 2.25 -10.19
CA TYR A 14 -16.73 3.56 -10.66
C TYR A 14 -15.87 4.15 -11.78
N LYS A 15 -14.98 3.34 -12.39
CA LYS A 15 -14.08 3.76 -13.48
C LYS A 15 -13.07 4.85 -13.07
N PHE A 16 -12.76 4.95 -11.79
CA PHE A 16 -11.65 5.77 -11.32
C PHE A 16 -10.34 5.00 -11.43
N ASP A 17 -9.30 5.67 -11.92
CA ASP A 17 -7.94 5.16 -11.88
C ASP A 17 -7.46 5.10 -10.43
N ALA A 18 -7.18 3.90 -9.94
CA ALA A 18 -6.74 3.66 -8.58
C ALA A 18 -5.64 2.60 -8.54
N VAL A 19 -4.69 2.79 -7.63
CA VAL A 19 -3.57 1.86 -7.42
C VAL A 19 -3.39 1.62 -5.92
N MET A 20 -3.00 0.39 -5.56
CA MET A 20 -2.56 0.07 -4.21
C MET A 20 -1.04 -0.12 -4.20
N ILE A 21 -0.37 0.62 -3.32
CA ILE A 21 1.05 0.40 -3.03
C ILE A 21 1.11 -0.49 -1.80
N THR A 22 1.66 -1.69 -1.95
CA THR A 22 1.74 -2.67 -0.87
C THR A 22 2.98 -3.54 -1.00
N ASN A 23 3.50 -4.00 0.14
CA ASN A 23 4.50 -5.08 0.17
C ASN A 23 3.86 -6.47 0.04
N THR A 24 2.56 -6.55 -0.28
CA THR A 24 1.75 -7.78 -0.36
C THR A 24 1.57 -8.45 1.01
N ALA A 25 1.07 -7.69 1.99
CA ALA A 25 1.03 -8.05 3.41
C ALA A 25 0.67 -9.52 3.71
N PHE A 26 -0.48 -10.03 3.26
CA PHE A 26 -0.89 -11.42 3.52
C PHE A 26 -0.01 -12.50 2.83
N TYR A 27 0.87 -12.12 1.90
CA TYR A 27 1.87 -13.01 1.30
C TYR A 27 3.25 -12.94 1.97
N ARG A 28 3.59 -11.83 2.65
CA ARG A 28 4.98 -11.56 3.10
C ARG A 28 5.11 -11.12 4.55
N ASN A 29 4.05 -10.58 5.16
CA ASN A 29 4.03 -10.21 6.58
C ASN A 29 3.53 -11.41 7.40
N ARG A 30 4.44 -12.02 8.17
CA ARG A 30 4.10 -13.14 9.07
C ARG A 30 3.23 -12.73 10.25
N ASN A 31 3.15 -11.43 10.54
CA ASN A 31 2.34 -10.86 11.61
C ASN A 31 0.96 -10.42 11.14
N TYR A 32 0.63 -10.55 9.85
CA TYR A 32 -0.62 -10.05 9.31
C TYR A 32 -1.84 -10.65 10.03
N HIS A 33 -2.74 -9.80 10.54
CA HIS A 33 -3.92 -10.18 11.34
C HIS A 33 -3.60 -10.90 12.67
N GLU A 34 -2.38 -10.80 13.15
CA GLU A 34 -1.97 -11.37 14.43
C GLU A 34 -1.70 -10.26 15.46
N ALA A 35 -1.75 -10.61 16.75
CA ALA A 35 -1.40 -9.68 17.83
C ALA A 35 0.08 -9.25 17.79
N THR A 36 0.92 -9.93 17.00
CA THR A 36 2.32 -9.59 16.77
C THR A 36 2.53 -8.50 15.71
N ASP A 37 1.46 -7.97 15.10
CA ASP A 37 1.54 -6.82 14.19
C ASP A 37 1.73 -5.52 14.99
N THR A 38 2.94 -5.36 15.54
CA THR A 38 3.29 -4.25 16.43
C THR A 38 4.25 -3.28 15.74
N PRO A 39 4.34 -2.01 16.21
CA PRO A 39 5.24 -1.00 15.65
C PRO A 39 6.71 -1.46 15.57
N GLU A 40 7.16 -2.28 16.52
CA GLU A 40 8.52 -2.80 16.59
C GLU A 40 8.87 -3.76 15.45
N THR A 41 7.86 -4.29 14.75
CA THR A 41 8.06 -5.20 13.60
C THR A 41 8.14 -4.47 12.27
N LEU A 42 7.95 -3.15 12.26
CA LEU A 42 7.94 -2.32 11.05
C LEU A 42 9.35 -1.92 10.62
N ASP A 43 9.54 -1.84 9.30
CA ASP A 43 10.72 -1.25 8.67
C ASP A 43 10.41 0.19 8.26
N TYR A 44 10.75 1.13 9.14
CA TYR A 44 10.44 2.54 8.96
C TYR A 44 11.20 3.18 7.78
N ASP A 45 12.41 2.73 7.48
CA ASP A 45 13.19 3.25 6.34
C ASP A 45 12.49 2.92 5.02
N ARG A 46 11.98 1.69 4.88
CA ARG A 46 11.19 1.30 3.70
C ARG A 46 9.82 1.99 3.67
N MET A 47 9.19 2.21 4.82
CA MET A 47 7.91 2.95 4.88
C MET A 47 8.07 4.40 4.46
N ALA A 48 9.18 5.06 4.82
CA ALA A 48 9.47 6.43 4.40
C ALA A 48 9.57 6.55 2.86
N GLN A 49 10.16 5.56 2.19
CA GLN A 49 10.25 5.54 0.72
C GLN A 49 8.87 5.50 0.03
N VAL A 50 7.86 4.89 0.67
CA VAL A 50 6.48 4.92 0.15
C VAL A 50 5.92 6.34 0.18
N VAL A 51 6.18 7.09 1.26
CA VAL A 51 5.74 8.49 1.40
C VAL A 51 6.40 9.36 0.34
N ASP A 52 7.72 9.26 0.18
CA ASP A 52 8.46 10.03 -0.82
C ASP A 52 7.98 9.71 -2.25
N GLY A 53 7.75 8.43 -2.55
CA GLY A 53 7.23 7.99 -3.84
C GLY A 53 5.84 8.52 -4.15
N VAL A 54 4.92 8.48 -3.17
CA VAL A 54 3.55 9.01 -3.32
C VAL A 54 3.58 10.52 -3.53
N LEU A 55 4.38 11.24 -2.75
CA LEU A 55 4.55 12.69 -2.91
C LEU A 55 5.06 13.02 -4.32
N GLY A 56 6.10 12.32 -4.77
CA GLY A 56 6.65 12.49 -6.13
C GLY A 56 5.61 12.23 -7.22
N ALA A 57 4.78 11.18 -7.07
CA ALA A 57 3.72 10.88 -8.01
C ALA A 57 2.63 11.99 -8.05
N ILE A 58 2.20 12.49 -6.88
CA ILE A 58 1.23 13.59 -6.81
C ILE A 58 1.79 14.84 -7.49
N GLN A 59 3.04 15.22 -7.18
CA GLN A 59 3.69 16.38 -7.81
C GLN A 59 3.87 16.22 -9.32
N PHE A 60 4.08 14.99 -9.80
CA PHE A 60 4.15 14.70 -11.23
C PHE A 60 2.80 14.86 -11.92
N LEU A 61 1.73 14.33 -11.32
CA LEU A 61 0.36 14.38 -11.86
C LEU A 61 -0.29 15.77 -11.79
N GLN A 62 0.20 16.66 -10.93
CA GLN A 62 -0.25 18.05 -10.82
C GLN A 62 0.29 18.97 -11.92
N ARG A 63 1.21 18.49 -12.77
CA ARG A 63 1.74 19.24 -13.92
C ARG A 63 0.81 19.11 -15.11
#